data_AF-A0A7C2E367-F1
#
_entry.id   AF-A0A7C2E367-F1
#
_cell.length_a   1.000
_cell.length_b   1.000
_cell.length_c   1.000
_cell.angle_alpha   90.00
_cell.angle_beta   90.00
_cell.angle_gamma   90.00
#
_symmetry.space_group_name_H-M   'P 1'
#
loop_
_entity.id
_entity.type
_entity.pdbx_description
1 polymer ?
#
loop_
_entity_poly.entity_id
_entity_poly.type
_entity_poly.pdbx_seq_one_letter_code
_entity_poly.pdbx_strand_id
1 'polypeptide(L)'
;MRLAVALFTILLLLAPARQVAAQQPPPSGQEVQPQLPAPPRPAGPAGPRNIVPGRSLAGVEVGSRVSNAVARFGRPAAVRETSMDTAYLFSRFGITVYARSGTVTAVAGTNSLLKIDDALGVGYRVESVYEMFGRDFRQGTVEGFPGLIYEGRGIAFGLDGRGVAAILVFRPGTSAVISALQPGSAAAIPVATGYPNLAQLRGHSPETGFLSLAGYLRRLVFQTSGTWITASEADRVIRDQLSASR
;
A
#
# COMPACT_ATOMS: atom_id res chain seq x y z
N MET A 1 51.56 -5.87 -73.29
CA MET A 1 51.40 -4.41 -73.52
C MET A 1 50.91 -3.83 -72.20
N ARG A 2 51.75 -3.11 -71.41
CA ARG A 2 51.91 -1.63 -71.38
C ARG A 2 50.52 -0.92 -71.40
N LEU A 3 50.13 -0.02 -70.49
CA LEU A 3 50.84 0.94 -69.65
C LEU A 3 49.93 1.42 -68.48
N ALA A 4 50.53 1.95 -67.42
CA ALA A 4 49.91 2.56 -66.24
C ALA A 4 49.49 4.03 -66.45
N VAL A 5 48.60 4.57 -65.60
CA VAL A 5 48.71 5.89 -64.94
C VAL A 5 47.93 5.87 -63.62
N ALA A 6 48.58 6.36 -62.55
CA ALA A 6 48.04 6.53 -61.20
C ALA A 6 47.43 7.94 -61.02
N LEU A 7 46.44 8.07 -60.13
CA LEU A 7 46.11 9.36 -59.51
C LEU A 7 45.84 9.17 -58.01
N PHE A 8 46.53 9.99 -57.22
CA PHE A 8 46.57 10.02 -55.76
C PHE A 8 45.60 11.12 -55.29
N THR A 9 44.66 10.82 -54.39
CA THR A 9 43.90 11.88 -53.69
C THR A 9 43.73 11.50 -52.21
N ILE A 10 44.40 12.28 -51.37
CA ILE A 10 44.22 12.35 -49.91
C ILE A 10 43.24 13.50 -49.65
N LEU A 11 42.21 13.32 -48.81
CA LEU A 11 41.71 14.44 -47.98
C LEU A 11 40.92 14.02 -46.72
N LEU A 12 41.53 14.40 -45.59
CA LEU A 12 41.09 14.79 -44.25
C LEU A 12 39.70 14.43 -43.68
N LEU A 13 39.74 13.84 -42.47
CA LEU A 13 38.72 13.93 -41.43
C LEU A 13 38.64 15.35 -40.83
N LEU A 14 37.43 15.91 -40.71
CA LEU A 14 37.13 17.09 -39.88
C LEU A 14 36.27 16.71 -38.68
N ALA A 15 36.74 17.07 -37.48
CA ALA A 15 35.97 17.09 -36.24
C ALA A 15 35.20 18.43 -36.11
N PRO A 16 34.03 18.48 -35.43
CA PRO A 16 33.30 19.73 -35.25
C PRO A 16 33.90 20.57 -34.12
N ALA A 17 34.09 21.86 -34.39
CA ALA A 17 34.55 22.88 -33.45
C ALA A 17 33.44 23.26 -32.44
N ARG A 18 33.82 23.40 -31.17
CA ARG A 18 33.01 24.04 -30.11
C ARG A 18 32.84 25.53 -30.43
N GLN A 19 31.60 25.98 -30.65
CA GLN A 19 31.28 27.41 -30.62
C GLN A 19 31.32 27.91 -29.17
N VAL A 20 32.23 28.85 -28.89
CA VAL A 20 32.19 29.68 -27.69
C VAL A 20 31.19 30.80 -27.97
N ALA A 21 30.01 30.74 -27.35
CA ALA A 21 29.06 31.84 -27.39
C ALA A 21 29.63 33.03 -26.59
N ALA A 22 29.82 34.16 -27.29
CA ALA A 22 30.19 35.42 -26.67
C ALA A 22 29.08 35.88 -25.71
N GLN A 23 29.43 36.15 -24.46
CA GLN A 23 28.53 36.74 -23.46
C GLN A 23 28.20 38.18 -23.88
N GLN A 24 26.92 38.46 -24.14
CA GLN A 24 26.41 39.83 -24.21
C GLN A 24 26.48 40.47 -22.80
N PRO A 25 26.95 41.71 -22.65
CA PRO A 25 26.86 42.42 -21.39
C PRO A 25 25.38 42.68 -21.03
N PRO A 26 25.00 42.61 -19.75
CA PRO A 26 23.62 42.81 -19.32
C PRO A 26 23.19 44.28 -19.51
N PRO A 27 21.90 44.53 -19.80
CA PRO A 27 21.37 45.89 -19.87
C PRO A 27 21.42 46.54 -18.48
N SER A 28 22.06 47.71 -18.42
CA SER A 28 22.14 48.54 -17.22
C SER A 28 20.76 49.13 -16.93
N GLY A 29 20.10 48.73 -15.84
CA GLY A 29 18.85 49.38 -15.41
C GLY A 29 17.85 48.58 -14.58
N GLN A 30 18.09 47.30 -14.26
CA GLN A 30 17.24 46.60 -13.30
C GLN A 30 17.72 46.86 -11.87
N GLU A 31 17.03 47.78 -11.18
CA GLU A 31 17.06 47.86 -9.72
C GLU A 31 16.67 46.50 -9.14
N VAL A 32 17.63 45.83 -8.51
CA VAL A 32 17.41 44.58 -7.78
C VAL A 32 16.55 44.92 -6.56
N GLN A 33 15.23 44.78 -6.68
CA GLN A 33 14.36 44.82 -5.52
C GLN A 33 14.77 43.68 -4.57
N PRO A 34 15.04 43.95 -3.29
CA PRO A 34 15.34 42.92 -2.31
C PRO A 34 14.16 41.93 -2.25
N GLN A 35 14.37 40.73 -2.76
CA GLN A 35 13.39 39.66 -2.70
C GLN A 35 13.28 39.26 -1.22
N LEU A 36 12.17 39.65 -0.57
CA LEU A 36 11.86 39.20 0.79
C LEU A 36 11.97 37.68 0.84
N PRO A 37 12.55 37.09 1.92
CA PRO A 37 12.61 35.64 2.07
C PRO A 37 11.21 35.08 1.92
N ALA A 38 11.03 34.15 0.99
CA ALA A 38 9.77 33.43 0.88
C ALA A 38 9.44 32.80 2.25
N PRO A 39 8.18 32.90 2.73
CA PRO A 39 7.80 32.28 4.00
C PRO A 39 8.17 30.79 3.95
N PRO A 40 8.68 30.22 5.06
CA PRO A 40 9.03 28.81 5.10
C PRO A 40 7.80 27.99 4.71
N ARG A 41 7.97 27.20 3.65
CA ARG A 41 6.95 26.24 3.20
C ARG A 41 6.57 25.39 4.42
N PRO A 42 5.28 25.20 4.74
CA PRO A 42 4.89 24.31 5.82
C PRO A 42 5.56 22.96 5.58
N ALA A 43 6.30 22.47 6.57
CA ALA A 43 6.89 21.15 6.49
C ALA A 43 5.74 20.16 6.25
N GLY A 44 5.72 19.53 5.07
CA GLY A 44 4.79 18.44 4.81
C GLY A 44 4.97 17.38 5.90
N PRO A 45 3.92 16.63 6.28
CA PRO A 45 4.04 15.62 7.32
C PRO A 45 5.17 14.66 6.97
N ALA A 46 6.10 14.48 7.90
CA ALA A 46 7.26 13.60 7.75
C ALA A 46 6.84 12.24 7.17
N GLY A 47 7.64 11.76 6.21
CA GLY A 47 7.51 10.50 5.48
C GLY A 47 7.40 9.26 6.39
N PRO A 48 7.27 8.05 5.80
CA PRO A 48 6.71 6.88 6.47
C PRO A 48 7.40 6.60 7.80
N ARG A 49 6.65 6.77 8.89
CA ARG A 49 7.08 6.41 10.24
C ARG A 49 6.87 4.90 10.40
N ASN A 50 7.92 4.24 10.85
CA ASN A 50 8.05 2.79 11.02
C ASN A 50 6.80 2.15 11.67
N ILE A 51 6.62 0.88 11.37
CA ILE A 51 5.69 -0.01 12.06
C ILE A 51 6.33 -0.35 13.41
N VAL A 52 5.65 -0.01 14.50
CA VAL A 52 6.07 -0.36 15.86
C VAL A 52 5.03 -1.32 16.43
N PRO A 53 5.36 -2.63 16.54
CA PRO A 53 4.46 -3.64 17.10
C PRO A 53 3.85 -3.20 18.43
N GLY A 54 2.56 -3.44 18.62
CA GLY A 54 1.87 -3.08 19.86
C GLY A 54 1.49 -1.61 20.00
N ARG A 55 2.06 -0.72 19.17
CA ARG A 55 2.06 0.73 19.44
C ARG A 55 1.56 1.59 18.29
N SER A 56 2.15 1.50 17.11
CA SER A 56 1.80 2.43 16.02
C SER A 56 2.13 1.91 14.62
N LEU A 57 1.42 2.45 13.63
CA LEU A 57 1.69 2.22 12.22
C LEU A 57 1.45 3.52 11.44
N ALA A 58 2.43 3.88 10.58
CA ALA A 58 2.42 5.13 9.82
C ALA A 58 2.23 6.41 10.67
N GLY A 59 2.63 6.36 11.94
CA GLY A 59 2.47 7.46 12.91
C GLY A 59 1.08 7.58 13.53
N VAL A 60 0.18 6.62 13.32
CA VAL A 60 -1.07 6.50 14.08
C VAL A 60 -0.83 5.58 15.27
N GLU A 61 -1.07 6.09 16.47
CA GLU A 61 -0.89 5.34 17.72
C GLU A 61 -2.18 4.60 18.11
N VAL A 62 -2.02 3.35 18.53
CA VAL A 62 -3.11 2.57 19.14
C VAL A 62 -3.47 3.19 20.50
N GLY A 63 -4.77 3.38 20.74
CA GLY A 63 -5.29 4.08 21.92
C GLY A 63 -5.40 5.59 21.76
N SER A 64 -4.90 6.18 20.67
CA SER A 64 -5.08 7.60 20.38
C SER A 64 -6.48 7.89 19.81
N ARG A 65 -6.83 9.17 19.65
CA ARG A 65 -8.10 9.57 19.02
C ARG A 65 -8.01 9.44 17.51
N VAL A 66 -9.08 8.94 16.87
CA VAL A 66 -9.18 8.83 15.41
C VAL A 66 -9.05 10.18 14.70
N SER A 67 -9.41 11.28 15.36
CA SER A 67 -9.19 12.65 14.87
C SER A 67 -7.73 12.93 14.54
N ASN A 68 -6.77 12.30 15.22
CA ASN A 68 -5.35 12.48 14.94
C ASN A 68 -4.96 11.85 13.59
N ALA A 69 -5.56 10.69 13.27
CA ALA A 69 -5.38 10.07 11.96
C ALA A 69 -6.01 10.92 10.84
N VAL A 70 -7.20 11.48 11.07
CA VAL A 70 -7.86 12.40 10.13
C VAL A 70 -7.05 13.67 9.92
N ALA A 71 -6.49 14.27 10.99
CA ALA A 71 -5.63 15.43 10.88
C ALA A 71 -4.35 15.12 10.07
N ARG A 72 -3.82 13.90 10.18
CA ARG A 72 -2.61 13.46 9.48
C ARG A 72 -2.84 13.14 8.01
N PHE A 73 -3.89 12.39 7.70
CA PHE A 73 -4.13 11.84 6.36
C PHE A 73 -5.23 12.59 5.57
N GLY A 74 -5.90 13.55 6.20
CA GLY A 74 -7.04 14.25 5.64
C GLY A 74 -8.32 13.44 5.76
N ARG A 75 -9.31 13.74 4.90
CA ARG A 75 -10.60 13.03 4.92
C ARG A 75 -10.41 11.57 4.50
N PRO A 76 -10.96 10.59 5.24
CA PRO A 76 -10.96 9.19 4.79
C PRO A 76 -11.74 9.05 3.48
N ALA A 77 -11.31 8.12 2.63
CA ALA A 77 -12.00 7.75 1.41
C ALA A 77 -13.34 7.05 1.70
N ALA A 78 -13.41 6.32 2.82
CA ALA A 78 -14.63 5.72 3.34
C ALA A 78 -14.56 5.57 4.85
N VAL A 79 -15.73 5.58 5.49
CA VAL A 79 -15.92 5.20 6.90
C VAL A 79 -16.96 4.09 6.91
N ARG A 80 -16.70 2.99 7.62
CA ARG A 80 -17.52 1.78 7.62
C ARG A 80 -17.70 1.26 9.04
N GLU A 81 -18.92 0.94 9.42
CA GLU A 81 -19.16 0.13 10.61
C GLU A 81 -18.80 -1.32 10.31
N THR A 82 -18.14 -1.96 11.25
CA THR A 82 -17.80 -3.39 11.23
C THR A 82 -18.39 -4.06 12.47
N SER A 83 -18.12 -5.35 12.67
CA SER A 83 -18.69 -6.10 13.79
C SER A 83 -18.36 -5.53 15.18
N MET A 84 -17.19 -4.88 15.34
CA MET A 84 -16.69 -4.41 16.63
C MET A 84 -16.11 -2.99 16.57
N ASP A 85 -15.70 -2.51 15.38
CA ASP A 85 -15.06 -1.21 15.21
C ASP A 85 -15.72 -0.40 14.08
N THR A 86 -15.42 0.89 14.02
CA THR A 86 -15.59 1.71 12.82
C THR A 86 -14.24 1.78 12.08
N ALA A 87 -14.22 1.34 10.83
CA ALA A 87 -13.05 1.36 9.96
C ALA A 87 -13.00 2.64 9.11
N TYR A 88 -11.90 3.39 9.22
CA TYR A 88 -11.61 4.60 8.47
C TYR A 88 -10.55 4.30 7.41
N LEU A 89 -10.95 4.31 6.15
CA LEU A 89 -10.11 3.90 5.03
C LEU A 89 -9.42 5.10 4.41
N PHE A 90 -8.10 5.12 4.47
CA PHE A 90 -7.24 6.12 3.83
C PHE A 90 -6.54 5.48 2.62
N SER A 91 -7.33 5.09 1.61
CA SER A 91 -6.88 4.26 0.48
C SER A 91 -5.66 4.83 -0.27
N ARG A 92 -5.55 6.17 -0.36
CA ARG A 92 -4.39 6.86 -0.96
C ARG A 92 -3.06 6.45 -0.30
N PHE A 93 -3.09 6.12 0.98
CA PHE A 93 -1.91 5.77 1.77
C PHE A 93 -1.79 4.27 2.04
N GLY A 94 -2.79 3.47 1.64
CA GLY A 94 -2.88 2.06 2.00
C GLY A 94 -3.00 1.83 3.50
N ILE A 95 -3.74 2.71 4.19
CA ILE A 95 -3.94 2.66 5.66
C ILE A 95 -5.43 2.46 5.96
N THR A 96 -5.73 1.57 6.90
CA THR A 96 -7.05 1.46 7.53
C THR A 96 -6.90 1.67 9.02
N VAL A 97 -7.69 2.56 9.61
CA VAL A 97 -7.71 2.80 11.06
C VAL A 97 -9.00 2.23 11.62
N TYR A 98 -8.91 1.31 12.57
CA TYR A 98 -10.03 0.77 13.31
C TYR A 98 -10.17 1.56 14.60
N ALA A 99 -11.37 2.04 14.88
CA ALA A 99 -11.65 2.80 16.09
C ALA A 99 -12.97 2.40 16.73
N ARG A 100 -13.01 2.43 18.06
CA ARG A 100 -14.22 2.24 18.87
C ARG A 100 -14.43 3.45 19.74
N SER A 101 -15.62 4.04 19.68
CA SER A 101 -15.96 5.25 20.42
C SER A 101 -14.93 6.37 20.19
N GLY A 102 -14.44 6.51 18.95
CA GLY A 102 -13.43 7.50 18.55
C GLY A 102 -11.99 7.20 18.98
N THR A 103 -11.73 6.08 19.66
CA THR A 103 -10.39 5.65 20.08
C THR A 103 -9.86 4.55 19.16
N VAL A 104 -8.64 4.70 18.67
CA VAL A 104 -7.99 3.74 17.76
C VAL A 104 -7.75 2.41 18.50
N THR A 105 -8.32 1.33 17.99
CA THR A 105 -8.16 -0.03 18.50
C THR A 105 -7.10 -0.80 17.73
N ALA A 106 -6.99 -0.56 16.43
CA ALA A 106 -5.95 -1.14 15.57
C ALA A 106 -5.68 -0.26 14.33
N VAL A 107 -4.54 -0.48 13.70
CA VAL A 107 -4.16 0.20 12.45
C VAL A 107 -3.56 -0.83 11.49
N ALA A 108 -4.10 -0.88 10.27
CA ALA A 108 -3.62 -1.75 9.21
C ALA A 108 -2.87 -0.96 8.13
N GLY A 109 -1.87 -1.59 7.54
CA GLY A 109 -1.11 -1.08 6.40
C GLY A 109 -0.95 -2.14 5.31
N THR A 110 -1.22 -1.74 4.08
CA THR A 110 -0.97 -2.52 2.85
C THR A 110 0.10 -1.85 1.96
N ASN A 111 0.73 -0.79 2.45
CA ASN A 111 1.76 -0.03 1.74
C ASN A 111 3.15 -0.63 1.95
N SER A 112 3.85 -0.93 0.86
CA SER A 112 5.19 -1.54 0.88
C SER A 112 6.29 -0.61 1.43
N LEU A 113 6.04 0.70 1.51
CA LEU A 113 6.95 1.68 2.10
C LEU A 113 7.00 1.61 3.63
N LEU A 114 6.04 0.94 4.28
CA LEU A 114 6.03 0.76 5.73
C LEU A 114 6.87 -0.45 6.12
N LYS A 115 7.80 -0.24 7.05
CA LYS A 115 8.73 -1.27 7.55
C LYS A 115 8.76 -1.33 9.07
N ILE A 116 9.00 -2.52 9.60
CA ILE A 116 9.46 -2.81 10.96
C ILE A 116 10.97 -2.87 10.89
N ASP A 117 11.64 -1.96 11.61
CA ASP A 117 13.11 -1.85 11.69
C ASP A 117 13.82 -1.91 10.32
N ASP A 118 13.21 -1.29 9.30
CA ASP A 118 13.66 -1.31 7.89
C ASP A 118 13.86 -2.69 7.24
N ALA A 119 13.52 -3.78 7.94
CA ALA A 119 13.85 -5.15 7.57
C ALA A 119 12.63 -6.01 7.20
N LEU A 120 11.42 -5.62 7.61
CA LEU A 120 10.20 -6.40 7.34
C LEU A 120 9.02 -5.48 7.01
N GLY A 121 8.28 -5.79 5.96
CA GLY A 121 7.08 -5.03 5.60
C GLY A 121 6.21 -5.77 4.59
N VAL A 122 5.21 -5.07 4.05
CA VAL A 122 4.39 -5.62 2.95
C VAL A 122 5.27 -5.95 1.74
N GLY A 123 5.01 -7.10 1.12
CA GLY A 123 5.77 -7.68 0.02
C GLY A 123 6.90 -8.63 0.44
N TYR A 124 7.23 -8.69 1.73
CA TYR A 124 8.26 -9.62 2.23
C TYR A 124 7.71 -11.03 2.34
N ARG A 125 8.62 -12.01 2.41
CA ARG A 125 8.21 -13.40 2.56
C ARG A 125 7.87 -13.73 4.01
N VAL A 126 7.00 -14.73 4.19
CA VAL A 126 6.60 -15.22 5.51
C VAL A 126 7.79 -15.75 6.32
N GLU A 127 8.84 -16.23 5.65
CA GLU A 127 10.08 -16.66 6.30
C GLU A 127 10.75 -15.53 7.09
N SER A 128 10.77 -14.31 6.55
CA SER A 128 11.30 -13.12 7.24
C SER A 128 10.46 -12.77 8.48
N VAL A 129 9.17 -13.09 8.48
CA VAL A 129 8.32 -12.95 9.67
C VAL A 129 8.74 -13.95 10.74
N TYR A 130 8.99 -15.21 10.35
CA TYR A 130 9.44 -16.24 11.29
C TYR A 130 10.83 -15.95 11.86
N GLU A 131 11.74 -15.40 11.07
CA GLU A 131 13.07 -14.99 11.51
C GLU A 131 12.98 -13.87 12.56
N MET A 132 12.09 -12.89 12.36
CA MET A 132 11.97 -11.73 13.25
C MET A 132 11.12 -12.00 14.50
N PHE A 133 10.02 -12.74 14.37
CA PHE A 133 9.03 -12.92 15.45
C PHE A 133 8.96 -14.34 16.00
N GLY A 134 9.69 -15.29 15.41
CA GLY A 134 9.59 -16.70 15.76
C GLY A 134 8.36 -17.38 15.16
N ARG A 135 8.07 -18.61 15.63
CA ARG A 135 6.94 -19.42 15.15
C ARG A 135 5.79 -19.52 16.15
N ASP A 136 5.88 -18.81 17.26
CA ASP A 136 4.87 -18.78 18.31
C ASP A 136 3.77 -17.77 17.97
N PHE A 137 2.97 -18.10 16.96
CA PHE A 137 1.82 -17.31 16.53
C PHE A 137 0.53 -18.12 16.60
N ARG A 138 -0.58 -17.40 16.66
CA ARG A 138 -1.89 -17.97 16.37
C ARG A 138 -2.22 -17.79 14.90
N GLN A 139 -2.74 -18.84 14.27
CA GLN A 139 -3.33 -18.72 12.95
C GLN A 139 -4.72 -18.08 13.02
N GLY A 140 -5.08 -17.36 11.96
CA GLY A 140 -6.40 -16.78 11.81
C GLY A 140 -6.51 -15.98 10.52
N THR A 141 -7.45 -15.06 10.51
CA THR A 141 -7.63 -14.11 9.41
C THR A 141 -7.17 -12.71 9.85
N VAL A 142 -6.40 -12.03 9.00
CA VAL A 142 -5.88 -10.67 9.19
C VAL A 142 -6.20 -9.86 7.94
N GLU A 143 -7.05 -8.83 8.05
CA GLU A 143 -7.53 -8.07 6.88
C GLU A 143 -8.12 -8.99 5.77
N GLY A 144 -8.75 -10.10 6.17
CA GLY A 144 -9.30 -11.11 5.24
C GLY A 144 -8.30 -12.02 4.57
N PHE A 145 -7.02 -11.94 4.92
CA PHE A 145 -6.01 -12.89 4.47
C PHE A 145 -5.78 -13.95 5.55
N PRO A 146 -5.48 -15.20 5.19
CA PRO A 146 -4.87 -16.13 6.14
C PRO A 146 -3.64 -15.46 6.77
N GLY A 147 -3.48 -15.55 8.07
CA GLY A 147 -2.49 -14.72 8.73
C GLY A 147 -1.93 -15.27 10.04
N LEU A 148 -0.86 -14.62 10.47
CA LEU A 148 -0.10 -14.92 11.68
C LEU A 148 -0.39 -13.81 12.69
N ILE A 149 -0.89 -14.18 13.87
CA ILE A 149 -1.26 -13.24 14.94
C ILE A 149 -0.30 -13.46 16.10
N TYR A 150 0.57 -12.47 16.32
CA TYR A 150 1.51 -12.44 17.45
C TYR A 150 0.89 -11.62 18.58
N GLU A 151 -0.01 -12.25 19.34
CA GLU A 151 -0.83 -11.61 20.37
C GLU A 151 -0.01 -10.79 21.37
N GLY A 152 1.03 -11.40 21.94
CA GLY A 152 1.89 -10.76 22.94
C GLY A 152 2.73 -9.62 22.39
N ARG A 153 2.85 -9.52 21.06
CA ARG A 153 3.58 -8.44 20.36
C ARG A 153 2.65 -7.36 19.83
N GLY A 154 1.34 -7.59 19.81
CA GLY A 154 0.36 -6.65 19.26
C GLY A 154 0.57 -6.39 17.77
N ILE A 155 0.91 -7.42 17.02
CA ILE A 155 1.08 -7.35 15.57
C ILE A 155 0.57 -8.61 14.88
N ALA A 156 0.01 -8.44 13.69
CA ALA A 156 -0.43 -9.54 12.85
C ALA A 156 -0.08 -9.29 11.38
N PHE A 157 0.10 -10.39 10.65
CA PHE A 157 0.51 -10.40 9.25
C PHE A 157 -0.54 -11.15 8.43
N GLY A 158 -1.20 -10.47 7.50
CA GLY A 158 -2.03 -11.09 6.48
C GLY A 158 -1.17 -11.58 5.33
N LEU A 159 -1.37 -12.82 4.90
CA LEU A 159 -0.55 -13.50 3.90
C LEU A 159 -1.31 -13.75 2.60
N ASP A 160 -0.64 -13.51 1.48
CA ASP A 160 -1.06 -13.95 0.16
C ASP A 160 -0.01 -14.94 -0.38
N GLY A 161 -0.35 -16.22 -0.34
CA GLY A 161 0.60 -17.32 -0.52
C GLY A 161 1.74 -17.24 0.50
N ARG A 162 2.96 -16.97 0.03
CA ARG A 162 4.15 -16.83 0.89
C ARG A 162 4.53 -15.36 1.15
N GLY A 163 3.78 -14.40 0.63
CA GLY A 163 4.07 -12.97 0.79
C GLY A 163 3.20 -12.32 1.87
N VAL A 164 3.75 -11.31 2.55
CA VAL A 164 3.00 -10.43 3.46
C VAL A 164 2.19 -9.44 2.62
N ALA A 165 0.88 -9.51 2.69
CA ALA A 165 -0.05 -8.65 1.98
C ALA A 165 -0.58 -7.49 2.86
N ALA A 166 -0.67 -7.72 4.16
CA ALA A 166 -1.13 -6.71 5.12
C ALA A 166 -0.39 -6.85 6.44
N ILE A 167 -0.21 -5.74 7.14
CA ILE A 167 0.30 -5.71 8.51
C ILE A 167 -0.70 -4.95 9.37
N LEU A 168 -1.10 -5.54 10.49
CA LEU A 168 -2.01 -4.94 11.46
C LEU A 168 -1.29 -4.76 12.78
N VAL A 169 -1.31 -3.55 13.34
CA VAL A 169 -0.79 -3.22 14.66
C VAL A 169 -1.95 -2.96 15.60
N PHE A 170 -1.89 -3.53 16.80
CA PHE A 170 -2.94 -3.44 17.81
C PHE A 170 -2.36 -3.55 19.21
N ARG A 171 -3.18 -3.32 20.25
CA ARG A 171 -2.71 -3.46 21.63
C ARG A 171 -2.46 -4.95 21.95
N PRO A 172 -1.32 -5.32 22.58
CA PRO A 172 -1.11 -6.70 22.99
C PRO A 172 -2.26 -7.24 23.87
N GLY A 173 -2.68 -8.47 23.63
CA GLY A 173 -3.76 -9.11 24.39
C GLY A 173 -5.19 -8.70 23.97
N THR A 174 -5.37 -7.98 22.85
CA THR A 174 -6.69 -7.53 22.39
C THR A 174 -7.11 -8.06 21.01
N SER A 175 -6.50 -9.12 20.45
CA SER A 175 -6.89 -9.57 19.09
C SER A 175 -8.32 -10.03 18.97
N ALA A 176 -8.88 -10.63 20.03
CA ALA A 176 -10.24 -11.15 20.03
C ALA A 176 -11.32 -10.07 19.88
N VAL A 177 -10.96 -8.79 20.08
CA VAL A 177 -11.89 -7.66 20.06
C VAL A 177 -11.60 -6.69 18.91
N ILE A 178 -10.90 -7.11 17.86
CA ILE A 178 -10.55 -6.26 16.71
C ILE A 178 -11.20 -6.81 15.46
N SER A 179 -11.96 -5.99 14.74
CA SER A 179 -12.73 -6.46 13.57
C SER A 179 -11.86 -6.94 12.41
N ALA A 180 -10.62 -6.46 12.32
CA ALA A 180 -9.65 -6.92 11.34
C ALA A 180 -9.08 -8.33 11.62
N LEU A 181 -9.38 -8.92 12.79
CA LEU A 181 -8.83 -10.19 13.25
C LEU A 181 -9.92 -11.22 13.53
N GLN A 182 -9.72 -12.44 13.06
CA GLN A 182 -10.50 -13.61 13.44
C GLN A 182 -9.56 -14.75 13.82
N PRO A 183 -9.20 -14.86 15.12
CA PRO A 183 -8.18 -15.80 15.54
C PRO A 183 -8.77 -17.21 15.75
N GLY A 184 -8.05 -18.25 15.35
CA GLY A 184 -8.50 -19.65 15.49
C GLY A 184 -9.51 -20.15 14.45
N SER A 185 -9.91 -19.30 13.51
CA SER A 185 -10.62 -19.74 12.30
C SER A 185 -9.58 -20.17 11.27
N ALA A 186 -9.52 -21.47 10.95
CA ALA A 186 -8.95 -21.91 9.68
C ALA A 186 -9.92 -21.46 8.59
N ALA A 187 -9.86 -20.18 8.20
CA ALA A 187 -10.73 -19.52 7.24
C ALA A 187 -12.08 -20.24 7.05
N ALA A 188 -12.92 -20.29 8.08
CA ALA A 188 -14.34 -20.53 7.85
C ALA A 188 -14.83 -19.28 7.12
N ILE A 189 -14.75 -19.35 5.79
CA ILE A 189 -15.19 -18.34 4.86
C ILE A 189 -16.63 -18.00 5.23
N PRO A 190 -16.94 -16.79 5.72
CA PRO A 190 -18.32 -16.35 5.69
C PRO A 190 -18.69 -16.28 4.22
N VAL A 191 -19.42 -17.30 3.76
CA VAL A 191 -20.06 -17.29 2.45
C VAL A 191 -21.09 -16.17 2.55
N ALA A 192 -20.72 -14.96 2.11
CA ALA A 192 -21.69 -13.91 1.90
C ALA A 192 -22.80 -14.52 1.03
N THR A 193 -24.04 -14.47 1.49
CA THR A 193 -25.20 -15.02 0.79
C THR A 193 -25.29 -14.34 -0.58
N GLY A 194 -24.69 -14.96 -1.60
CA GLY A 194 -24.50 -14.42 -2.95
C GLY A 194 -23.30 -13.46 -3.07
N TYR A 195 -22.26 -13.86 -3.81
CA TYR A 195 -21.24 -12.91 -4.29
C TYR A 195 -21.80 -12.09 -5.45
N PRO A 196 -21.46 -10.79 -5.56
CA PRO A 196 -21.76 -10.01 -6.75
C PRO A 196 -21.23 -10.72 -8.00
N ASN A 197 -22.06 -10.81 -9.04
CA ASN A 197 -21.64 -11.42 -10.30
C ASN A 197 -20.76 -10.43 -11.07
N LEU A 198 -19.53 -10.81 -11.35
CA LEU A 198 -18.54 -9.99 -12.05
C LEU A 198 -18.13 -10.61 -13.40
N ALA A 199 -18.82 -11.65 -13.87
CA ALA A 199 -18.47 -12.38 -15.09
C ALA A 199 -18.42 -11.50 -16.35
N GLN A 200 -19.19 -10.40 -16.38
CA GLN A 200 -19.23 -9.47 -17.51
C GLN A 200 -18.21 -8.31 -17.39
N LEU A 201 -17.50 -8.19 -16.28
CA LEU A 201 -16.52 -7.13 -16.08
C LEU A 201 -15.14 -7.55 -16.55
N ARG A 202 -14.34 -6.57 -16.95
CA ARG A 202 -12.93 -6.76 -17.28
C ARG A 202 -12.07 -6.38 -16.07
N GLY A 203 -11.11 -7.22 -15.71
CA GLY A 203 -10.09 -6.85 -14.73
C GLY A 203 -9.22 -5.69 -15.24
N HIS A 204 -8.70 -4.88 -14.31
CA HIS A 204 -7.84 -3.74 -14.59
C HIS A 204 -8.48 -2.69 -15.50
N SER A 205 -9.77 -2.46 -15.31
CA SER A 205 -10.57 -1.50 -16.08
C SER A 205 -11.02 -0.33 -15.21
N PRO A 206 -11.50 0.79 -15.81
CA PRO A 206 -12.08 1.88 -15.04
C PRO A 206 -13.23 1.44 -14.12
N GLU A 207 -14.07 0.50 -14.58
CA GLU A 207 -15.23 -0.02 -13.84
C GLU A 207 -14.80 -0.79 -12.58
N THR A 208 -13.65 -1.45 -12.62
CA THR A 208 -13.06 -2.17 -11.47
C THR A 208 -12.14 -1.28 -10.62
N GLY A 209 -12.03 0.02 -10.95
CA GLY A 209 -11.08 0.93 -10.33
C GLY A 209 -9.62 0.49 -10.54
N PHE A 210 -9.33 -0.10 -11.70
CA PHE A 210 -8.05 -0.67 -12.11
C PHE A 210 -7.56 -1.86 -11.26
N LEU A 211 -8.45 -2.48 -10.46
CA LEU A 211 -8.17 -3.70 -9.72
C LEU A 211 -8.37 -4.95 -10.59
N SER A 212 -7.70 -6.06 -10.24
CA SER A 212 -8.07 -7.36 -10.79
C SER A 212 -9.51 -7.73 -10.41
N LEU A 213 -10.16 -8.66 -11.11
CA LEU A 213 -11.53 -9.08 -10.76
C LEU A 213 -11.60 -9.64 -9.33
N ALA A 214 -10.61 -10.42 -8.92
CA ALA A 214 -10.50 -10.90 -7.55
C ALA A 214 -10.30 -9.74 -6.55
N GLY A 215 -9.40 -8.79 -6.84
CA GLY A 215 -9.21 -7.62 -5.99
C GLY A 215 -10.47 -6.76 -5.87
N TYR A 216 -11.21 -6.63 -6.96
CA TYR A 216 -12.48 -5.91 -7.02
C TYR A 216 -13.57 -6.63 -6.24
N LEU A 217 -13.70 -7.95 -6.37
CA LEU A 217 -14.64 -8.77 -5.59
C LEU A 217 -14.38 -8.65 -4.09
N ARG A 218 -13.11 -8.76 -3.68
CA ARG A 218 -12.70 -8.60 -2.28
C ARG A 218 -13.11 -7.24 -1.74
N ARG A 219 -12.88 -6.19 -2.52
CA ARG A 219 -13.32 -4.84 -2.20
C ARG A 219 -14.83 -4.75 -2.07
N LEU A 220 -15.60 -5.36 -2.99
CA LEU A 220 -17.07 -5.35 -2.93
C LEU A 220 -17.58 -6.09 -1.68
N VAL A 221 -17.05 -7.27 -1.38
CA VAL A 221 -17.45 -8.03 -0.18
C VAL A 221 -17.11 -7.27 1.10
N PHE A 222 -15.96 -6.61 1.14
CA PHE A 222 -15.63 -5.71 2.24
C PHE A 222 -16.59 -4.52 2.33
N GLN A 223 -16.99 -3.94 1.20
CA GLN A 223 -17.95 -2.85 1.16
C GLN A 223 -19.33 -3.26 1.70
N THR A 224 -19.77 -4.49 1.46
CA THR A 224 -21.09 -4.98 1.86
C THR A 224 -21.11 -5.55 3.28
N SER A 225 -20.09 -6.33 3.66
CA SER A 225 -20.08 -7.11 4.91
C SER A 225 -19.16 -6.56 5.99
N GLY A 226 -18.31 -5.58 5.68
CA GLY A 226 -17.26 -5.10 6.57
C GLY A 226 -16.16 -6.13 6.84
N THR A 227 -16.24 -7.30 6.20
CA THR A 227 -15.27 -8.40 6.32
C THR A 227 -14.61 -8.62 4.98
N TRP A 228 -13.28 -8.76 4.99
CA TRP A 228 -12.53 -9.11 3.80
C TRP A 228 -12.56 -10.62 3.57
N ILE A 229 -12.71 -11.03 2.32
CA ILE A 229 -12.52 -12.42 1.89
C ILE A 229 -11.09 -12.65 1.39
N THR A 230 -10.68 -13.92 1.36
CA THR A 230 -9.32 -14.28 0.94
C THR A 230 -9.11 -14.10 -0.56
N ALA A 231 -7.86 -13.96 -1.01
CA ALA A 231 -7.53 -13.90 -2.44
C ALA A 231 -7.94 -15.20 -3.16
N SER A 232 -7.56 -16.35 -2.58
CA SER A 232 -7.90 -17.68 -3.10
C SER A 232 -9.41 -17.92 -3.22
N GLU A 233 -10.19 -17.42 -2.27
CA GLU A 233 -11.64 -17.49 -2.32
C GLU A 233 -12.22 -16.60 -3.40
N ALA A 234 -11.75 -15.36 -3.52
CA ALA A 234 -12.17 -14.47 -4.58
C ALA A 234 -11.84 -15.04 -5.96
N ASP A 235 -10.65 -15.60 -6.15
CA ASP A 235 -10.25 -16.28 -7.39
C ASP A 235 -11.12 -17.50 -7.69
N ARG A 236 -11.45 -18.30 -6.66
CA ARG A 236 -12.38 -19.42 -6.80
C ARG A 236 -13.75 -18.95 -7.27
N VAL A 237 -14.32 -17.94 -6.62
CA VAL A 237 -15.64 -17.37 -6.97
C VAL A 237 -15.64 -16.82 -8.40
N ILE A 238 -14.62 -16.06 -8.79
CA ILE A 238 -14.52 -15.52 -10.16
C ILE A 238 -14.43 -16.67 -11.17
N ARG A 239 -13.65 -17.71 -10.88
CA ARG A 239 -13.55 -18.89 -11.75
C ARG A 239 -14.90 -19.60 -11.89
N ASP A 240 -15.60 -19.80 -10.78
CA ASP A 240 -16.92 -20.43 -10.76
C ASP A 240 -17.92 -19.59 -11.59
N GLN A 241 -17.94 -18.26 -11.42
CA GLN A 241 -18.80 -17.33 -12.18
C GLN A 241 -18.50 -17.34 -13.68
N LEU A 242 -17.22 -17.34 -14.07
CA LEU A 242 -16.80 -17.37 -15.48
C LEU A 242 -17.09 -18.72 -16.14
N SER A 243 -17.09 -19.81 -15.37
CA SER A 243 -17.45 -21.13 -15.87
C SER A 243 -18.97 -21.29 -16.08
N ALA A 244 -19.78 -20.66 -15.23
CA ALA A 244 -21.24 -20.70 -15.31
C ALA A 244 -21.85 -19.75 -16.36
N SER A 245 -21.05 -18.88 -16.97
CA SER A 245 -21.47 -17.90 -17.98
C SER A 245 -21.08 -18.26 -19.42
N ARG A 246 -20.45 -19.43 -19.62
CA ARG A 246 -20.23 -20.06 -20.94
C ARG A 246 -21.32 -21.08 -21.21
#